data_AF-A0A1Y1UWR0-F1
#
_entry.id   AF-A0A1Y1UWR0-F1
#
_cell.length_a   1.000
_cell.length_b   1.000
_cell.length_c   1.000
_cell.angle_alpha   90.00
_cell.angle_beta   90.00
_cell.angle_gamma   90.00
#
_symmetry.space_group_name_H-M   'P 1'
#
loop_
_entity.id
_entity.type
_entity.pdbx_description
1 polymer ?
#
loop_
_entity_poly.entity_id
_entity_poly.type
_entity_poly.pdbx_seq_one_letter_code
_entity_poly.pdbx_strand_id
1 'polypeptide(L)'
;NSSIKISGMLSRLNKKVGYNLKHSRDLFERKNYKLRAEFNEYTYMRQNLSYDIMNRSGKPSIQATFSRFTINDKFLGFYTFIEAFKLHMIKKLFNLEIPKDMILYQNK
;
A
#
# COMPACT_ATOMS: atom_id res chain seq x y z
N ASN A 1 1.77 11.72 -15.09
CA ASN A 1 3.10 11.50 -14.47
C ASN A 1 2.98 10.65 -13.21
N SER A 2 3.87 9.65 -13.06
CA SER A 2 4.00 8.85 -11.84
C SER A 2 4.82 9.61 -10.79
N SER A 3 4.57 9.42 -9.49
CA SER A 3 5.27 10.12 -8.41
C SER A 3 5.58 9.20 -7.24
N ILE A 4 6.74 9.39 -6.61
CA ILE A 4 7.17 8.67 -5.41
C ILE A 4 7.34 9.69 -4.28
N LYS A 5 6.80 9.39 -3.10
CA LYS A 5 6.93 10.24 -1.89
C LYS A 5 7.33 9.38 -0.69
N ILE A 6 8.15 9.91 0.21
CA ILE A 6 8.43 9.22 1.48
C ILE A 6 7.14 9.11 2.32
N SER A 7 6.99 8.02 3.07
CA SER A 7 5.78 7.68 3.84
C SER A 7 6.08 7.38 5.30
N GLY A 8 5.09 7.59 6.17
CA GLY A 8 5.18 7.37 7.61
C GLY A 8 5.97 8.46 8.34
N MET A 9 5.60 8.73 9.60
CA MET A 9 6.33 9.66 10.46
C MET A 9 7.57 8.96 11.05
N LEU A 10 7.39 7.87 11.79
CA LEU A 10 8.49 7.10 12.38
C LEU A 10 9.42 6.48 11.33
N SER A 11 8.88 6.06 10.19
CA SER A 11 9.71 5.46 9.14
C SER A 11 10.77 6.42 8.59
N ARG A 12 10.56 7.74 8.68
CA ARG A 12 11.55 8.76 8.24
C ARG A 12 12.77 8.88 9.14
N LEU A 13 12.66 8.42 10.39
CA LEU A 13 13.76 8.40 11.36
C LEU A 13 14.68 7.20 11.15
N ASN A 14 14.30 6.26 10.30
CA ASN A 14 15.04 5.02 10.06
C ASN A 14 15.88 5.11 8.80
N LYS A 15 16.99 4.35 8.76
CA LYS A 15 17.86 4.23 7.58
C LYS A 15 17.10 3.72 6.34
N LYS A 16 16.09 2.85 6.57
CA LYS A 16 15.22 2.29 5.53
C LYS A 16 13.83 2.91 5.66
N VAL A 17 13.49 3.79 4.73
CA VAL A 17 12.22 4.52 4.72
C VAL A 17 11.17 3.81 3.86
N GLY A 18 9.90 4.00 4.18
CA GLY A 18 8.78 3.59 3.34
C GLY A 18 8.41 4.64 2.29
N TYR A 19 7.72 4.22 1.23
CA TYR A 19 7.33 5.06 0.10
C TYR A 19 5.84 4.95 -0.21
N ASN A 20 5.24 6.06 -0.66
CA ASN A 20 3.95 6.07 -1.33
C ASN A 20 4.21 6.20 -2.82
N LEU A 21 3.69 5.25 -3.60
CA LEU A 21 3.81 5.20 -5.05
C LEU A 21 2.47 5.64 -5.65
N LYS A 22 2.51 6.56 -6.60
CA LYS A 22 1.37 6.93 -7.44
C LYS A 22 1.76 6.73 -8.89
N HIS A 23 1.06 5.86 -9.59
CA HIS A 23 1.27 5.61 -11.01
C HIS A 23 0.41 6.55 -11.86
N SER A 24 0.92 6.90 -13.04
CA SER A 24 0.18 7.68 -14.04
C SER A 24 -1.00 6.89 -14.62
N ARG A 25 -0.81 5.58 -14.81
CA ARG A 25 -1.81 4.61 -15.27
C ARG A 25 -2.12 3.61 -14.17
N ASP A 26 -3.25 2.93 -14.31
CA ASP A 26 -3.63 1.87 -13.39
C ASP A 26 -2.63 0.71 -13.56
N LEU A 27 -1.99 0.34 -12.45
CA LEU A 27 -1.20 -0.87 -12.32
C LEU A 27 -2.03 -1.82 -11.46
N PHE A 28 -2.20 -3.09 -11.84
CA PHE A 28 -3.13 -4.02 -11.16
C PHE A 28 -4.42 -3.33 -10.71
N GLU A 29 -5.03 -2.62 -11.67
CA GLU A 29 -6.32 -1.98 -11.46
C GLU A 29 -6.35 -0.83 -10.44
N ARG A 30 -5.22 -0.40 -9.90
CA ARG A 30 -5.13 0.68 -8.93
C ARG A 30 -4.02 1.67 -9.28
N LYS A 31 -4.19 2.92 -8.85
CA LYS A 31 -3.19 3.99 -9.10
C LYS A 31 -2.19 4.17 -7.96
N ASN A 32 -2.55 3.78 -6.74
CA ASN A 32 -1.82 4.16 -5.54
C ASN A 32 -1.43 2.92 -4.73
N TYR A 33 -0.15 2.85 -4.39
CA TYR A 33 0.43 1.78 -3.60
C TYR A 33 1.37 2.34 -2.53
N LYS A 34 1.72 1.49 -1.57
CA LYS A 34 2.67 1.80 -0.51
C LYS A 34 3.74 0.71 -0.49
N LEU A 35 4.99 1.12 -0.36
CA LEU A 35 6.11 0.26 -0.02
C LEU A 35 6.43 0.49 1.45
N ARG A 36 6.34 -0.55 2.27
CA ARG A 36 6.66 -0.47 3.69
C ARG A 36 7.98 -1.16 3.98
N ALA A 37 8.83 -0.45 4.70
CA ALA A 37 10.15 -0.93 5.09
C ALA A 37 10.10 -1.96 6.22
N GLU A 38 8.97 -2.05 6.95
CA GLU A 38 8.74 -2.90 8.14
C GLU A 38 9.93 -2.89 9.12
N PHE A 39 10.44 -1.70 9.45
CA PHE A 39 11.68 -1.56 10.22
C PHE A 39 11.63 -2.17 11.63
N ASN A 40 10.43 -2.28 12.22
CA ASN A 40 10.19 -2.85 13.55
C ASN A 40 9.66 -4.30 13.50
N GLU A 41 9.78 -4.99 12.36
CA GLU A 41 9.27 -6.35 12.21
C GLU A 41 10.35 -7.27 11.63
N TYR A 42 10.76 -8.27 12.41
CA TYR A 42 11.84 -9.17 12.02
C TYR A 42 11.48 -10.12 10.87
N THR A 43 10.22 -10.56 10.81
CA THR A 43 9.79 -11.56 9.82
C THR A 43 9.23 -10.95 8.56
N TYR A 44 8.87 -9.67 8.56
CA TYR A 44 8.17 -8.97 7.46
C TYR A 44 6.77 -9.53 7.11
N MET A 45 6.32 -10.60 7.78
CA MET A 45 5.12 -11.36 7.41
C MET A 45 3.85 -10.89 8.10
N ARG A 46 3.94 -10.24 9.26
CA ARG A 46 2.80 -9.94 10.14
C ARG A 46 1.71 -9.18 9.41
N GLN A 47 2.05 -8.12 8.67
CA GLN A 47 1.05 -7.34 7.94
C GLN A 47 0.39 -8.17 6.84
N ASN A 48 1.18 -8.86 6.02
CA ASN A 48 0.67 -9.67 4.92
C ASN A 48 -0.29 -10.76 5.44
N LEU A 49 0.15 -11.53 6.42
CA LEU A 49 -0.66 -12.59 7.03
C LEU A 49 -1.93 -12.04 7.70
N SER A 50 -1.84 -10.90 8.40
CA SER A 50 -3.02 -10.30 9.04
C SER A 50 -4.07 -9.87 8.02
N TYR A 51 -3.64 -9.31 6.90
CA TYR A 51 -4.54 -8.93 5.81
C TYR A 51 -5.16 -10.14 5.13
N ASP A 52 -4.39 -11.20 4.91
CA ASP A 52 -4.88 -12.44 4.33
C ASP A 52 -5.91 -13.13 5.24
N ILE A 53 -5.66 -13.19 6.55
CA ILE A 53 -6.63 -13.70 7.53
C ILE A 53 -7.92 -12.87 7.48
N MET A 54 -7.82 -11.54 7.47
CA MET A 54 -8.99 -10.66 7.42
C MET A 54 -9.80 -10.88 6.14
N ASN A 55 -9.14 -10.89 4.98
CA ASN A 55 -9.78 -11.15 3.68
C ASN A 55 -10.44 -12.53 3.64
N ARG A 56 -9.79 -13.57 4.19
CA ARG A 56 -10.34 -14.93 4.28
C ARG A 56 -11.48 -15.07 5.28
N SER A 57 -11.54 -14.21 6.30
CA SER A 57 -12.65 -14.16 7.26
C SER A 57 -13.95 -13.54 6.71
N GLY A 58 -13.96 -13.15 5.43
CA GLY A 58 -15.09 -12.48 4.79
C GLY A 58 -15.16 -10.97 5.04
N LYS A 59 -14.16 -10.40 5.75
CA LYS A 59 -14.07 -8.96 5.98
C LYS A 59 -13.18 -8.31 4.92
N PRO A 60 -13.70 -7.37 4.12
CA PRO A 60 -12.90 -6.69 3.11
C PRO A 60 -11.71 -5.95 3.73
N SER A 61 -10.50 -6.32 3.33
CA SER A 61 -9.25 -5.72 3.77
C SER A 61 -8.39 -5.34 2.56
N ILE A 62 -7.32 -4.59 2.82
CA ILE A 62 -6.31 -4.33 1.79
C ILE A 62 -5.52 -5.61 1.52
N GLN A 63 -4.88 -5.70 0.35
CA GLN A 63 -3.94 -6.78 0.05
C GLN A 63 -2.50 -6.30 0.19
N ALA A 64 -1.63 -7.23 0.54
CA ALA A 64 -0.19 -7.01 0.61
C ALA A 64 0.55 -8.19 -0.01
N THR A 65 1.76 -7.92 -0.49
CA THR A 65 2.69 -8.95 -0.96
C THR A 65 4.12 -8.46 -0.73
N PHE A 66 5.07 -9.31 -1.07
CA PHE A 66 6.48 -9.03 -0.93
C PHE A 66 7.07 -8.46 -2.23
N SER A 67 8.04 -7.57 -2.09
CA SER A 67 8.70 -6.95 -3.24
C SER A 67 10.18 -6.69 -2.99
N ARG A 68 10.98 -6.78 -4.05
CA ARG A 68 12.35 -6.27 -4.08
C ARG A 68 12.32 -4.90 -4.73
N PHE A 69 12.86 -3.89 -4.05
CA PHE A 69 12.79 -2.52 -4.53
C PHE A 69 14.17 -1.99 -4.93
N THR A 70 14.26 -1.48 -6.16
CA THR A 70 15.46 -0.92 -6.77
C THR A 70 15.13 0.44 -7.37
N ILE A 71 15.98 1.44 -7.14
CA ILE A 71 15.89 2.76 -7.78
C ILE A 71 17.24 3.06 -8.41
N ASN A 72 17.26 3.40 -9.71
CA ASN A 72 18.48 3.73 -10.45
C ASN A 72 19.58 2.67 -10.24
N ASP A 73 19.22 1.39 -10.46
CA ASP A 73 20.09 0.22 -10.28
C ASP A 73 20.62 -0.03 -8.85
N LYS A 74 20.23 0.80 -7.88
CA LYS A 74 20.55 0.61 -6.47
C LYS A 74 19.46 -0.18 -5.77
N PHE A 75 19.82 -1.39 -5.32
CA PHE A 75 18.95 -2.20 -4.49
C PHE A 75 18.75 -1.53 -3.12
N LEU A 76 17.49 -1.22 -2.78
CA LEU A 76 17.10 -0.59 -1.52
C LEU A 76 16.62 -1.60 -0.48
N GLY A 77 16.40 -2.85 -0.88
CA GLY A 77 16.03 -3.93 0.01
C GLY A 77 14.68 -4.57 -0.29
N PHE A 78 14.26 -5.41 0.64
CA PHE A 78 12.97 -6.08 0.65
C PHE A 78 11.88 -5.20 1.26
N TYR A 79 10.73 -5.10 0.63
CA TYR A 79 9.63 -4.25 1.08
C TYR A 79 8.32 -5.01 1.02
N THR A 80 7.42 -4.70 1.94
CA THR A 80 6.01 -5.10 1.82
C THR A 80 5.34 -4.13 0.87
N PHE A 81 4.86 -4.64 -0.27
CA PHE A 81 4.08 -3.92 -1.26
C PHE A 81 2.61 -4.03 -0.90
N ILE A 82 1.96 -2.89 -0.65
CA ILE A 82 0.63 -2.83 -0.07
C ILE A 82 -0.25 -1.89 -0.87
N GLU A 83 -1.51 -2.23 -1.00
CA GLU A 83 -2.51 -1.34 -1.57
C GLU A 83 -2.71 -0.08 -0.73
N ALA A 84 -2.99 1.04 -1.41
CA ALA A 84 -3.40 2.24 -0.72
C ALA A 84 -4.92 2.25 -0.50
N PHE A 85 -5.34 2.31 0.77
CA PHE A 85 -6.74 2.52 1.15
C PHE A 85 -7.23 3.91 0.70
N LYS A 86 -7.87 3.95 -0.48
CA LYS A 86 -8.36 5.14 -1.17
C LYS A 86 -9.73 4.82 -1.78
N LEU A 87 -10.49 5.86 -2.11
CA LEU A 87 -11.82 5.74 -2.69
C LEU A 87 -11.86 4.79 -3.91
N HIS A 88 -10.85 4.87 -4.78
CA HIS A 88 -10.70 3.97 -5.93
C HIS A 88 -10.63 2.48 -5.55
N MET A 89 -9.94 2.15 -4.47
CA MET A 89 -9.85 0.78 -3.97
C MET A 89 -11.19 0.29 -3.42
N ILE A 90 -11.89 1.11 -2.64
CA ILE A 90 -13.21 0.79 -2.08
C ILE A 90 -14.23 0.56 -3.19
N LYS A 91 -14.25 1.44 -4.21
CA LYS A 91 -15.13 1.30 -5.37
C LYS A 91 -15.00 -0.06 -6.04
N LYS A 92 -13.76 -0.51 -6.25
CA LYS A 92 -13.49 -1.83 -6.84
C LYS A 92 -13.88 -2.97 -5.90
N LEU A 93 -13.54 -2.86 -4.62
CA LEU A 93 -13.81 -3.91 -3.64
C LEU A 93 -15.30 -4.18 -3.43
N PHE A 94 -16.14 -3.14 -3.50
CA PHE A 94 -17.59 -3.23 -3.30
C PHE A 94 -18.41 -3.14 -4.60
N ASN A 95 -17.74 -3.16 -5.76
CA ASN A 95 -18.37 -2.99 -7.08
C ASN A 95 -19.36 -1.81 -7.15
N LEU A 96 -18.94 -0.65 -6.61
CA LEU A 96 -19.78 0.54 -6.55
C LEU A 96 -19.71 1.30 -7.87
N GLU A 97 -20.87 1.70 -8.39
CA GLU A 97 -20.95 2.74 -9.41
C GLU A 97 -20.39 4.06 -8.85
N ILE A 98 -20.11 5.04 -9.71
CA ILE A 98 -19.43 6.27 -9.32
C ILE A 98 -20.47 7.39 -9.12
N PRO A 99 -21.01 7.60 -7.91
CA PRO A 99 -21.52 8.91 -7.55
C PRO A 99 -20.36 9.90 -7.65
N LYS A 100 -20.63 11.04 -8.27
CA LYS A 100 -19.68 12.15 -8.39
C LYS A 100 -19.24 12.68 -7.02
N ASP A 101 -20.03 12.40 -5.98
CA ASP A 101 -19.97 13.06 -4.66
C ASP A 101 -19.56 12.11 -3.52
N MET A 102 -19.01 10.93 -3.83
CA MET A 102 -18.64 9.95 -2.79
C MET A 102 -17.43 10.43 -1.98
N ILE A 103 -17.61 10.64 -0.67
CA ILE A 103 -16.57 11.08 0.26
C ILE A 103 -16.11 9.90 1.12
N LEU A 104 -14.79 9.70 1.21
CA LEU A 104 -14.19 8.70 2.09
C LEU A 104 -13.77 9.37 3.41
N TYR A 105 -14.50 9.06 4.48
CA TYR A 105 -14.13 9.44 5.84
C TYR A 105 -13.13 8.43 6.41
N GLN A 106 -11.98 8.94 6.87
CA GLN A 106 -10.94 8.14 7.53
C GLN A 106 -10.60 8.82 8.85
N ASN A 107 -10.70 8.09 9.95
CA ASN A 107 -10.16 8.55 11.22
C ASN A 107 -8.62 8.57 11.11
N LYS A 108 -8.02 9.70 11.49
CA LYS A 108 -6.57 9.89 11.48
C LYS A 108 -5.92 9.37 12.75
#